data_AF-A0A3B4B6T2-F1
#
_entry.id   AF-A0A3B4B6T2-F1
#
_cell.length_a   1.000
_cell.length_b   1.000
_cell.length_c   1.000
_cell.angle_alpha   90.00
_cell.angle_beta   90.00
_cell.angle_gamma   90.00
#
_symmetry.space_group_name_H-M   'P 1'
#
loop_
_entity.id
_entity.type
_entity.pdbx_description
1 polymer ?
#
loop_
_entity_poly.entity_id
_entity_poly.type
_entity_poly.pdbx_seq_one_letter_code
_entity_poly.pdbx_strand_id
1 'polypeptide(L)'
;RNFRCDCGNSKFGEFKCQLIPSKDAENVKNEYNHNFHGSYCTCDRLYPDPDGQDTDEMIQCVICEDWYHSGHLGCIVVEPEELQEMVCEGCMNKAPFLWTYATHFAVISKGEVCCQIKEEISGSSVHKPAKTVDCRLKELEAQAVQRPREGAVFWPYDWRTQLCTCTSCKRAYVSAQVQFLMDPSDTLVAYENRGLEEPFGQNPLLAWTDSMDRVQQLEVIYGEWNEEHGTRASVHCGLFRQCFEELQERVIKRRRTNAGNQ
;
A
#
# COMPACT_ATOMS: atom_id res chain seq x y z
N ARG A 1 -8.79 2.84 5.63
CA ARG A 1 -10.11 2.57 5.00
C ARG A 1 -11.07 1.89 5.98
N ASN A 2 -12.18 1.32 5.50
CA ASN A 2 -13.20 0.65 6.31
C ASN A 2 -12.66 -0.58 7.06
N PHE A 3 -11.59 -1.21 6.55
CA PHE A 3 -10.95 -2.34 7.21
C PHE A 3 -10.28 -1.89 8.52
N ARG A 4 -10.54 -2.62 9.59
CA ARG A 4 -9.95 -2.40 10.92
C ARG A 4 -9.37 -3.70 11.46
N CYS A 5 -8.26 -3.59 12.19
CA CYS A 5 -7.61 -4.74 12.80
C CYS A 5 -8.57 -5.48 13.77
N ASP A 6 -8.71 -6.80 13.61
CA ASP A 6 -9.51 -7.64 14.51
C ASP A 6 -8.81 -8.02 15.81
N CYS A 7 -7.49 -7.85 15.88
CA CYS A 7 -6.68 -8.22 17.04
C CYS A 7 -7.35 -7.77 18.35
N GLY A 8 -7.63 -8.70 19.25
CA GLY A 8 -8.25 -8.44 20.56
C GLY A 8 -9.74 -8.09 20.58
N ASN A 9 -10.45 -8.26 19.46
CA ASN A 9 -11.91 -8.27 19.47
C ASN A 9 -12.45 -9.67 19.86
N SER A 10 -13.77 -9.89 19.75
CA SER A 10 -14.42 -11.14 20.18
C SER A 10 -13.89 -12.40 19.47
N LYS A 11 -13.32 -12.28 18.27
CA LYS A 11 -12.69 -13.39 17.53
C LYS A 11 -11.42 -13.93 18.21
N PHE A 12 -10.84 -13.18 19.15
CA PHE A 12 -9.57 -13.49 19.82
C PHE A 12 -9.73 -13.85 21.31
N GLY A 13 -10.95 -14.15 21.76
CA GLY A 13 -11.22 -14.57 23.14
C GLY A 13 -10.77 -13.55 24.18
N GLU A 14 -9.88 -13.96 25.09
CA GLU A 14 -9.38 -13.09 26.17
C GLU A 14 -8.23 -12.18 25.74
N PHE A 15 -7.64 -12.39 24.55
CA PHE A 15 -6.52 -11.60 24.08
C PHE A 15 -6.90 -10.11 23.95
N LYS A 16 -6.01 -9.21 24.37
CA LYS A 16 -6.23 -7.75 24.30
C LYS A 16 -5.24 -7.10 23.34
N CYS A 17 -5.75 -6.24 22.48
CA CYS A 17 -4.94 -5.48 21.55
C CYS A 17 -4.06 -4.48 22.30
N GLN A 18 -2.74 -4.50 22.02
CA GLN A 18 -1.80 -3.57 22.64
C GLN A 18 -1.81 -2.18 21.98
N LEU A 19 -2.31 -2.07 20.75
CA LEU A 19 -2.36 -0.82 20.00
C LEU A 19 -3.67 -0.05 20.20
N ILE A 20 -4.79 -0.77 20.32
CA ILE A 20 -6.13 -0.16 20.43
C ILE A 20 -6.90 -0.88 21.55
N PRO A 21 -6.91 -0.30 22.77
CA PRO A 21 -7.52 -0.95 23.94
C PRO A 21 -9.05 -1.08 23.84
N SER A 22 -9.71 -0.13 23.19
CA SER A 22 -11.16 -0.07 23.03
C SER A 22 -11.55 -0.43 21.60
N LYS A 23 -12.21 -1.57 21.42
CA LYS A 23 -12.65 -2.07 20.11
C LYS A 23 -14.13 -2.44 20.13
N ASP A 24 -14.74 -2.32 18.95
CA ASP A 24 -16.01 -2.99 18.68
C ASP A 24 -15.83 -4.52 18.80
N ALA A 25 -16.87 -5.21 19.25
CA ALA A 25 -16.82 -6.67 19.43
C ALA A 25 -16.49 -7.40 18.12
N GLU A 26 -17.01 -6.90 17.00
CA GLU A 26 -16.73 -7.40 15.65
C GLU A 26 -16.60 -6.23 14.68
N ASN A 27 -15.75 -6.37 13.66
CA ASN A 27 -15.61 -5.42 12.58
C ASN A 27 -16.51 -5.81 11.39
N VAL A 28 -17.81 -5.55 11.51
CA VAL A 28 -18.82 -5.93 10.50
C VAL A 28 -18.63 -5.27 9.12
N LYS A 29 -17.75 -4.28 9.01
CA LYS A 29 -17.39 -3.60 7.76
C LYS A 29 -16.12 -4.14 7.10
N ASN A 30 -15.44 -5.08 7.74
CA ASN A 30 -14.28 -5.71 7.13
C ASN A 30 -14.75 -6.67 6.03
N GLU A 31 -14.17 -6.51 4.85
CA GLU A 31 -14.32 -7.45 3.73
C GLU A 31 -13.02 -8.23 3.61
N TYR A 32 -13.10 -9.56 3.71
CA TYR A 32 -11.96 -10.47 3.58
C TYR A 32 -12.02 -11.09 2.21
N ASN A 33 -11.15 -10.65 1.31
CA ASN A 33 -10.97 -11.23 -0.01
C ASN A 33 -10.06 -12.48 0.04
N HIS A 34 -9.76 -13.05 -1.12
CA HIS A 34 -8.92 -14.24 -1.26
C HIS A 34 -7.49 -14.08 -0.74
N ASN A 35 -6.98 -12.84 -0.59
CA ASN A 35 -5.71 -12.54 0.10
C ASN A 35 -5.66 -13.15 1.51
N PHE A 36 -6.80 -13.13 2.22
CA PHE A 36 -6.89 -13.68 3.58
C PHE A 36 -6.90 -15.22 3.61
N HIS A 37 -6.99 -15.85 2.43
CA HIS A 37 -6.90 -17.30 2.24
C HIS A 37 -5.54 -17.70 1.62
N GLY A 38 -4.61 -16.74 1.48
CA GLY A 38 -3.30 -16.97 0.88
C GLY A 38 -3.32 -17.05 -0.64
N SER A 39 -4.40 -16.66 -1.31
CA SER A 39 -4.47 -16.53 -2.77
C SER A 39 -4.33 -15.08 -3.18
N TYR A 40 -3.70 -14.83 -4.33
CA TYR A 40 -3.47 -13.47 -4.83
C TYR A 40 -3.55 -13.39 -6.35
N CYS A 41 -3.70 -12.17 -6.85
CA CYS A 41 -3.75 -11.84 -8.27
C CYS A 41 -4.97 -12.48 -8.97
N THR A 42 -5.18 -12.17 -10.25
CA THR A 42 -6.23 -12.81 -11.06
C THR A 42 -5.99 -14.29 -11.33
N CYS A 43 -4.82 -14.83 -10.97
CA CYS A 43 -4.49 -16.24 -11.12
C CYS A 43 -4.82 -17.10 -9.89
N ASP A 44 -5.22 -16.48 -8.77
CA ASP A 44 -5.59 -17.16 -7.52
C ASP A 44 -4.54 -18.15 -6.99
N ARG A 45 -3.26 -17.97 -7.35
CA ARG A 45 -2.17 -18.84 -6.88
C ARG A 45 -2.02 -18.72 -5.37
N LEU A 46 -1.83 -19.87 -4.72
CA LEU A 46 -1.54 -19.93 -3.29
C LEU A 46 -0.12 -19.43 -3.03
N TYR A 47 0.07 -18.71 -1.95
CA TYR A 47 1.37 -18.24 -1.48
C TYR A 47 1.73 -18.87 -0.13
N PRO A 48 2.98 -19.35 0.06
CA PRO A 48 4.05 -19.48 -0.95
C PRO A 48 3.67 -20.45 -2.08
N ASP A 49 4.06 -20.18 -3.32
CA ASP A 49 3.69 -21.03 -4.46
C ASP A 49 4.48 -22.36 -4.39
N PRO A 50 3.84 -23.52 -4.16
CA PRO A 50 4.54 -24.78 -4.01
C PRO A 50 5.27 -25.22 -5.28
N ASP A 51 4.86 -24.70 -6.44
CA ASP A 51 5.41 -25.01 -7.76
C ASP A 51 6.18 -23.83 -8.37
N GLY A 52 6.29 -22.70 -7.65
CA GLY A 52 6.82 -21.44 -8.13
C GLY A 52 8.29 -21.17 -7.73
N GLN A 53 8.98 -20.39 -8.56
CA GLN A 53 10.15 -19.64 -8.11
C GLN A 53 9.62 -18.30 -7.57
N ASP A 54 9.39 -18.22 -6.26
CA ASP A 54 8.85 -17.03 -5.55
C ASP A 54 9.85 -15.86 -5.58
N THR A 55 10.08 -15.25 -6.74
CA THR A 55 11.00 -14.11 -6.89
C THR A 55 10.36 -12.88 -7.54
N ASP A 56 9.14 -12.97 -8.04
CA ASP A 56 8.51 -11.84 -8.72
C ASP A 56 7.94 -10.84 -7.70
N GLU A 57 8.38 -9.59 -7.80
CA GLU A 57 7.81 -8.48 -7.05
C GLU A 57 6.33 -8.31 -7.42
N MET A 58 5.46 -8.41 -6.42
CA MET A 58 4.02 -8.21 -6.57
C MET A 58 3.65 -6.75 -6.34
N ILE A 59 2.72 -6.24 -7.13
CA ILE A 59 2.28 -4.85 -7.10
C ILE A 59 0.86 -4.78 -6.54
N GLN A 60 0.66 -3.99 -5.48
CA GLN A 60 -0.64 -3.84 -4.85
C GLN A 60 -1.50 -2.81 -5.58
N CYS A 61 -2.76 -3.17 -5.87
CA CYS A 61 -3.74 -2.22 -6.38
C CYS A 61 -4.23 -1.30 -5.26
N VAL A 62 -4.15 0.02 -5.47
CA VAL A 62 -4.59 0.99 -4.45
C VAL A 62 -6.10 1.02 -4.25
N ILE A 63 -6.94 0.41 -5.10
CA ILE A 63 -8.41 0.43 -4.90
C ILE A 63 -8.92 -0.82 -4.20
N CYS A 64 -8.56 -2.01 -4.70
CA CYS A 64 -9.02 -3.27 -4.10
C CYS A 64 -8.05 -3.86 -3.07
N GLU A 65 -6.86 -3.28 -2.88
CA GLU A 65 -5.82 -3.76 -1.96
C GLU A 65 -5.33 -5.18 -2.24
N ASP A 66 -5.64 -5.71 -3.43
CA ASP A 66 -5.17 -7.00 -3.94
C ASP A 66 -3.78 -6.88 -4.60
N TRP A 67 -3.01 -7.96 -4.55
CA TRP A 67 -1.63 -8.05 -5.01
C TRP A 67 -1.57 -8.75 -6.36
N TYR A 68 -0.85 -8.18 -7.30
CA TYR A 68 -0.80 -8.65 -8.68
C TYR A 68 0.63 -8.97 -9.09
N HIS A 69 0.81 -10.11 -9.76
CA HIS A 69 2.04 -10.39 -10.46
C HIS A 69 2.22 -9.41 -11.61
N SER A 70 3.44 -8.93 -11.83
CA SER A 70 3.76 -8.01 -12.92
C SER A 70 3.31 -8.53 -14.29
N GLY A 71 3.44 -9.85 -14.53
CA GLY A 71 3.01 -10.49 -15.78
C GLY A 71 1.48 -10.59 -15.98
N HIS A 72 0.68 -10.37 -14.94
CA HIS A 72 -0.78 -10.44 -15.00
C HIS A 72 -1.47 -9.07 -14.95
N LEU A 73 -0.72 -7.98 -15.07
CA LEU A 73 -1.26 -6.62 -15.08
C LEU A 73 -1.81 -6.18 -16.44
N GLY A 74 -1.55 -6.92 -17.51
CA GLY A 74 -2.00 -6.56 -18.86
C GLY A 74 -1.35 -5.29 -19.41
N CYS A 75 -0.23 -4.86 -18.82
CA CYS A 75 0.57 -3.72 -19.27
C CYS A 75 2.06 -4.02 -19.05
N ILE A 76 2.92 -3.30 -19.76
CA ILE A 76 4.36 -3.36 -19.51
C ILE A 76 4.65 -2.61 -18.21
N VAL A 77 5.14 -3.31 -17.19
CA VAL A 77 5.67 -2.68 -15.99
C VAL A 77 7.08 -2.20 -16.32
N VAL A 78 7.29 -0.89 -16.32
CA VAL A 78 8.64 -0.33 -16.31
C VAL A 78 9.02 -0.14 -14.86
N GLU A 79 10.23 -0.56 -14.49
CA GLU A 79 10.78 -0.36 -13.16
C GLU A 79 10.69 1.14 -12.81
N PRO A 80 9.88 1.53 -11.81
CA PRO A 80 9.65 2.93 -11.53
C PRO A 80 10.91 3.58 -10.93
N GLU A 81 11.33 4.72 -11.47
CA GLU A 81 12.32 5.59 -10.81
C GLU A 81 11.72 6.26 -9.55
N GLU A 82 10.38 6.32 -9.45
CA GLU A 82 9.62 6.94 -8.36
C GLU A 82 8.44 6.04 -7.94
N LEU A 83 8.09 6.02 -6.65
CA LEU A 83 6.96 5.25 -6.11
C LEU A 83 5.64 5.67 -6.78
N GLN A 84 5.05 4.76 -7.58
CA GLN A 84 3.81 4.98 -8.32
C GLN A 84 2.64 4.23 -7.67
N GLU A 85 1.44 4.84 -7.69
CA GLU A 85 0.22 4.12 -7.34
C GLU A 85 -0.28 3.31 -8.54
N MET A 86 -0.69 2.06 -8.34
CA MET A 86 -1.25 1.20 -9.39
C MET A 86 -2.74 0.94 -9.16
N VAL A 87 -3.56 1.06 -10.20
CA VAL A 87 -4.96 0.64 -10.21
C VAL A 87 -5.15 -0.48 -11.22
N CYS A 88 -5.61 -1.65 -10.76
CA CYS A 88 -5.81 -2.80 -11.64
C CYS A 88 -6.97 -2.56 -12.62
N GLU A 89 -6.97 -3.30 -13.73
CA GLU A 89 -7.99 -3.18 -14.78
C GLU A 89 -9.42 -3.34 -14.22
N GLY A 90 -9.63 -4.31 -13.31
CA GLY A 90 -10.94 -4.54 -12.68
C GLY A 90 -11.45 -3.31 -11.93
N CYS A 91 -10.58 -2.61 -11.21
CA CYS A 91 -10.94 -1.38 -10.51
C CYS A 91 -11.13 -0.19 -11.46
N MET A 92 -10.33 -0.10 -12.52
CA MET A 92 -10.54 0.89 -13.58
C MET A 92 -11.90 0.71 -14.26
N ASN A 93 -12.32 -0.53 -14.49
CA ASN A 93 -13.62 -0.87 -15.08
C ASN A 93 -14.78 -0.69 -14.10
N LYS A 94 -14.58 -0.91 -12.80
CA LYS A 94 -15.57 -0.57 -11.75
C LYS A 94 -15.79 0.94 -11.62
N ALA A 95 -14.75 1.74 -11.88
CA ALA A 95 -14.78 3.20 -11.81
C ALA A 95 -14.37 3.87 -13.15
N PRO A 96 -15.22 3.81 -14.21
CA PRO A 96 -14.80 4.16 -15.57
C PRO A 96 -14.33 5.60 -15.78
N PHE A 97 -14.70 6.54 -14.90
CA PHE A 97 -14.19 7.91 -14.95
C PHE A 97 -12.67 7.97 -14.75
N LEU A 98 -12.06 6.96 -14.11
CA LEU A 98 -10.61 6.86 -13.98
C LEU A 98 -9.94 6.70 -15.35
N TRP A 99 -10.58 6.05 -16.32
CA TRP A 99 -10.04 5.97 -17.69
C TRP A 99 -9.89 7.35 -18.32
N THR A 100 -10.83 8.26 -18.06
CA THR A 100 -10.72 9.65 -18.52
C THR A 100 -9.49 10.31 -17.93
N TYR A 101 -9.27 10.21 -16.61
CA TYR A 101 -8.07 10.75 -15.98
C TYR A 101 -6.79 10.09 -16.51
N ALA A 102 -6.84 8.78 -16.76
CA ALA A 102 -5.69 8.01 -17.23
C ALA A 102 -5.24 8.40 -18.64
N THR A 103 -6.14 8.87 -19.51
CA THR A 103 -5.78 9.44 -20.82
C THR A 103 -4.87 10.67 -20.69
N HIS A 104 -5.01 11.43 -19.61
CA HIS A 104 -4.31 12.70 -19.43
C HIS A 104 -3.11 12.63 -18.48
N PHE A 105 -3.16 11.76 -17.47
CA PHE A 105 -2.20 11.79 -16.35
C PHE A 105 -1.47 10.48 -16.10
N ALA A 106 -1.89 9.35 -16.68
CA ALA A 106 -1.23 8.09 -16.40
C ALA A 106 0.21 8.08 -16.92
N VAL A 107 1.08 7.37 -16.20
CA VAL A 107 2.45 7.13 -16.68
C VAL A 107 2.39 6.19 -17.88
N ILE A 108 3.01 6.60 -18.99
CA ILE A 108 3.16 5.76 -20.16
C ILE A 108 4.43 4.94 -19.98
N SER A 109 4.27 3.64 -19.76
CA SER A 109 5.34 2.67 -19.90
C SER A 109 5.98 2.84 -21.27
N LYS A 110 7.28 3.16 -21.35
CA LYS A 110 8.00 3.27 -22.63
C LYS A 110 8.08 1.89 -23.31
N GLY A 111 7.02 1.56 -24.04
CA GLY A 111 6.85 0.40 -24.89
C GLY A 111 5.56 0.65 -25.68
N GLU A 112 5.69 1.03 -26.94
CA GLU A 112 4.63 1.48 -27.87
C GLU A 112 3.39 0.56 -27.80
N VAL A 113 2.12 1.00 -27.66
CA VAL A 113 1.35 2.00 -28.42
C VAL A 113 0.19 2.57 -27.57
N CYS A 114 0.06 3.90 -27.45
CA CYS A 114 -1.06 4.72 -27.97
C CYS A 114 -0.85 6.22 -27.64
N CYS A 115 -1.07 7.07 -28.66
CA CYS A 115 -1.04 8.55 -28.72
C CYS A 115 0.25 9.27 -28.24
N GLN A 116 1.12 9.60 -29.21
CA GLN A 116 2.15 10.63 -29.07
C GLN A 116 1.48 11.98 -28.78
N ILE A 117 1.62 12.50 -27.56
CA ILE A 117 1.38 13.93 -27.30
C ILE A 117 2.61 14.68 -27.79
N LYS A 118 2.47 15.38 -28.91
CA LYS A 118 3.42 16.44 -29.30
C LYS A 118 3.01 17.70 -28.56
N GLU A 119 3.90 18.27 -27.77
CA GLU A 119 3.79 19.65 -27.30
C GLU A 119 3.81 20.58 -28.51
N GLU A 120 2.67 21.20 -28.84
CA GLU A 120 2.66 22.39 -29.69
C GLU A 120 1.86 23.50 -29.02
N ILE A 121 2.61 24.48 -28.52
CA ILE A 121 2.14 25.78 -28.09
C ILE A 121 1.77 26.57 -29.36
N SER A 122 0.49 26.83 -29.60
CA SER A 122 0.08 28.01 -30.36
C SER A 122 -1.32 28.45 -29.95
N GLY A 123 -1.44 29.72 -29.58
CA GLY A 123 -2.68 30.31 -29.12
C GLY A 123 -3.61 30.71 -30.27
N SER A 124 -4.91 30.67 -30.01
CA SER A 124 -5.80 31.78 -30.36
C SER A 124 -7.14 31.70 -29.63
N SER A 125 -7.59 32.90 -29.26
CA SER A 125 -8.86 33.28 -28.65
C SER A 125 -10.07 32.80 -29.46
N VAL A 126 -11.20 32.54 -28.80
CA VAL A 126 -12.47 33.32 -28.98
C VAL A 126 -13.66 32.71 -28.18
N HIS A 127 -14.39 33.63 -27.51
CA HIS A 127 -15.74 33.62 -26.91
C HIS A 127 -16.10 32.76 -25.67
N LYS A 128 -16.41 33.47 -24.57
CA LYS A 128 -17.05 33.01 -23.33
C LYS A 128 -18.57 32.92 -23.46
N PRO A 129 -19.20 31.82 -22.99
CA PRO A 129 -20.47 31.87 -22.28
C PRO A 129 -20.25 31.67 -20.77
N ALA A 130 -21.31 31.91 -20.01
CA ALA A 130 -21.32 32.24 -18.59
C ALA A 130 -20.80 31.17 -17.63
N LYS A 131 -20.20 31.62 -16.51
CA LYS A 131 -19.63 30.81 -15.42
C LYS A 131 -20.69 29.93 -14.74
N THR A 132 -20.86 28.71 -15.22
CA THR A 132 -21.20 27.56 -14.36
C THR A 132 -19.91 27.06 -13.71
N VAL A 133 -19.95 26.54 -12.48
CA VAL A 133 -18.79 25.86 -11.88
C VAL A 133 -18.45 24.68 -12.79
N ASP A 134 -17.45 24.86 -13.64
CA ASP A 134 -17.18 23.91 -14.72
C ASP A 134 -16.56 22.64 -14.12
N CYS A 135 -17.01 21.51 -14.64
CA CYS A 135 -16.68 20.21 -14.09
C CYS A 135 -15.43 19.71 -14.81
N ARG A 136 -14.27 19.81 -14.16
CA ARG A 136 -12.98 19.34 -14.70
C ARG A 136 -13.05 17.94 -15.36
N LEU A 137 -13.79 16.99 -14.79
CA LEU A 137 -13.95 15.67 -15.43
C LEU A 137 -14.57 15.77 -16.83
N LYS A 138 -15.61 16.60 -16.99
CA LYS A 138 -16.28 16.81 -18.28
C LYS A 138 -15.39 17.57 -19.27
N GLU A 139 -14.58 18.50 -18.78
CA GLU A 139 -13.58 19.18 -19.60
C GLU A 139 -12.56 18.18 -20.16
N LEU A 140 -12.07 17.26 -19.31
CA LEU A 140 -11.15 16.20 -19.72
C LEU A 140 -11.81 15.18 -20.66
N GLU A 141 -13.08 14.84 -20.45
CA GLU A 141 -13.85 13.98 -21.37
C GLU A 141 -13.97 14.60 -22.77
N ALA A 142 -14.15 15.92 -22.86
CA ALA A 142 -14.22 16.62 -24.14
C ALA A 142 -12.87 16.68 -24.87
N GLN A 143 -11.76 16.59 -24.15
CA GLN A 143 -10.40 16.62 -24.67
C GLN A 143 -9.77 15.22 -24.81
N ALA A 144 -10.48 14.17 -24.38
CA ALA A 144 -9.90 12.83 -24.27
C ALA A 144 -9.56 12.26 -25.65
N VAL A 145 -8.28 11.94 -25.86
CA VAL A 145 -7.83 11.09 -26.96
C VAL A 145 -8.14 9.63 -26.60
N GLN A 146 -8.46 8.81 -27.61
CA GLN A 146 -8.75 7.40 -27.44
C GLN A 146 -7.50 6.67 -26.92
N ARG A 147 -7.54 6.22 -25.66
CA ARG A 147 -6.63 5.23 -25.09
C ARG A 147 -7.36 3.88 -25.01
N PRO A 148 -6.70 2.75 -25.31
CA PRO A 148 -7.23 1.42 -24.99
C PRO A 148 -7.57 1.31 -23.50
N ARG A 149 -8.80 0.89 -23.19
CA ARG A 149 -9.28 0.67 -21.80
C ARG A 149 -8.96 -0.75 -21.36
N GLU A 150 -7.67 -1.05 -21.32
CA GLU A 150 -7.14 -2.38 -21.01
C GLU A 150 -5.91 -2.25 -20.11
N GLY A 151 -5.68 -3.28 -19.30
CA GLY A 151 -4.56 -3.37 -18.38
C GLY A 151 -4.68 -2.50 -17.14
N ALA A 152 -3.71 -2.67 -16.24
CA ALA A 152 -3.53 -1.82 -15.09
C ALA A 152 -3.02 -0.43 -15.49
N VAL A 153 -3.29 0.55 -14.64
CA VAL A 153 -2.85 1.93 -14.82
C VAL A 153 -1.96 2.33 -13.66
N PHE A 154 -0.77 2.80 -13.99
CA PHE A 154 0.15 3.42 -13.06
C PHE A 154 -0.02 4.94 -13.08
N TRP A 155 -0.03 5.52 -11.89
CA TRP A 155 -0.33 6.93 -11.67
C TRP A 155 0.87 7.67 -11.07
N PRO A 156 1.11 8.92 -11.49
CA PRO A 156 2.10 9.78 -10.85
C PRO A 156 1.66 10.13 -9.44
N TYR A 157 2.62 10.47 -8.58
CA TYR A 157 2.44 10.68 -7.14
C TYR A 157 1.29 11.63 -6.75
N ASP A 158 1.03 12.67 -7.54
CA ASP A 158 0.05 13.72 -7.25
C ASP A 158 -1.25 13.59 -8.06
N TRP A 159 -1.48 12.47 -8.75
CA TRP A 159 -2.62 12.30 -9.65
C TRP A 159 -3.97 12.53 -8.97
N ARG A 160 -4.09 12.20 -7.68
CA ARG A 160 -5.32 12.38 -6.88
C ARG A 160 -5.72 13.86 -6.77
N THR A 161 -4.75 14.78 -6.81
CA THR A 161 -5.02 16.24 -6.84
C THR A 161 -5.71 16.68 -8.13
N GLN A 162 -5.65 15.85 -9.17
CA GLN A 162 -6.29 16.12 -10.45
C GLN A 162 -7.79 15.77 -10.47
N LEU A 163 -8.28 15.05 -9.45
CA LEU A 163 -9.68 14.65 -9.33
C LEU A 163 -10.62 15.85 -9.17
N CYS A 164 -11.78 15.78 -9.80
CA CYS A 164 -12.77 16.85 -9.77
C CYS A 164 -13.58 16.78 -8.46
N THR A 165 -13.73 17.90 -7.76
CA THR A 165 -14.40 17.96 -6.46
C THR A 165 -15.83 18.52 -6.51
N CYS A 166 -16.41 18.63 -7.71
CA CYS A 166 -17.80 19.07 -7.89
C CYS A 166 -18.79 18.04 -7.33
N THR A 167 -20.03 18.45 -7.07
CA THR A 167 -21.05 17.60 -6.44
C THR A 167 -21.37 16.35 -7.27
N SER A 168 -21.39 16.44 -8.61
CA SER A 168 -21.65 15.28 -9.47
C SER A 168 -20.52 14.26 -9.42
N CYS A 169 -19.25 14.69 -9.48
CA CYS A 169 -18.09 13.80 -9.40
C CYS A 169 -18.00 13.13 -8.03
N LYS A 170 -18.20 13.89 -6.95
CA LYS A 170 -18.28 13.32 -5.58
C LYS A 170 -19.32 12.21 -5.47
N ARG A 171 -20.52 12.40 -6.05
CA ARG A 171 -21.56 11.36 -6.08
C ARG A 171 -21.12 10.13 -6.88
N ALA A 172 -20.46 10.33 -8.02
CA ALA A 172 -19.93 9.23 -8.84
C ALA A 172 -18.87 8.42 -8.06
N TYR A 173 -17.96 9.09 -7.35
CA TYR A 173 -16.92 8.43 -6.54
C TYR A 173 -17.53 7.61 -5.40
N VAL A 174 -18.53 8.16 -4.71
CA VAL A 174 -19.27 7.42 -3.66
C VAL A 174 -20.01 6.22 -4.27
N SER A 175 -20.66 6.39 -5.42
CA SER A 175 -21.37 5.29 -6.10
C SER A 175 -20.45 4.17 -6.53
N ALA A 176 -19.22 4.48 -6.94
CA ALA A 176 -18.19 3.50 -7.27
C ALA A 176 -17.43 2.97 -6.03
N GLN A 177 -17.72 3.50 -4.84
CA GLN A 177 -17.07 3.18 -3.56
C GLN A 177 -15.57 3.54 -3.51
N VAL A 178 -15.17 4.60 -4.21
CA VAL A 178 -13.77 5.07 -4.29
C VAL A 178 -13.59 6.51 -3.81
N GLN A 179 -14.51 7.02 -3.00
CA GLN A 179 -14.47 8.38 -2.47
C GLN A 179 -13.21 8.69 -1.63
N PHE A 180 -12.56 7.66 -1.07
CA PHE A 180 -11.30 7.79 -0.34
C PHE A 180 -10.15 8.31 -1.21
N LEU A 181 -10.25 8.20 -2.55
CA LEU A 181 -9.25 8.77 -3.47
C LEU A 181 -9.15 10.30 -3.34
N MET A 182 -10.18 10.97 -2.80
CA MET A 182 -10.12 12.41 -2.50
C MET A 182 -9.51 12.74 -1.13
N ASP A 183 -9.24 11.73 -0.30
CA ASP A 183 -8.69 11.94 1.04
C ASP A 183 -7.17 12.03 0.96
N PRO A 184 -6.56 13.20 1.24
CA PRO A 184 -5.10 13.34 1.21
C PRO A 184 -4.40 12.48 2.28
N SER A 185 -5.11 12.03 3.31
CA SER A 185 -4.57 11.17 4.37
C SER A 185 -4.53 9.68 4.02
N ASP A 186 -5.17 9.27 2.91
CA ASP A 186 -5.18 7.89 2.35
C ASP A 186 -4.16 7.77 1.19
N THR A 187 -3.09 8.57 1.21
CA THR A 187 -1.97 8.47 0.27
C THR A 187 -0.82 7.69 0.89
N LEU A 188 -0.01 7.00 0.08
CA LEU A 188 1.21 6.32 0.56
C LEU A 188 2.12 7.29 1.32
N VAL A 189 2.26 8.50 0.80
CA VAL A 189 2.96 9.64 1.40
C VAL A 189 2.52 9.93 2.83
N ALA A 190 1.21 10.10 3.01
CA ALA A 190 0.65 10.45 4.31
C ALA A 190 0.83 9.31 5.31
N TYR A 191 0.85 8.06 4.82
CA TYR A 191 1.17 6.90 5.63
C TYR A 191 2.64 6.86 6.05
N GLU A 192 3.57 7.04 5.10
CA GLU A 192 5.01 7.09 5.36
C GLU A 192 5.38 8.19 6.36
N ASN A 193 4.88 9.41 6.13
CA ASN A 193 5.12 10.55 7.02
C ASN A 193 4.58 10.28 8.43
N ARG A 194 3.42 9.63 8.55
CA ARG A 194 2.87 9.25 9.86
C ARG A 194 3.75 8.24 10.59
N GLY A 195 4.35 7.29 9.85
CA GLY A 195 5.30 6.33 10.41
C GLY A 195 6.57 6.99 10.96
N LEU A 196 6.96 8.15 10.43
CA LEU A 196 8.08 8.95 10.92
C LEU A 196 7.72 9.79 12.15
N GLU A 197 6.51 10.35 12.19
CA GLU A 197 6.05 11.24 13.27
C GLU A 197 5.59 10.47 14.53
N GLU A 198 4.97 9.31 14.37
CA GLU A 198 4.53 8.44 15.46
C GLU A 198 5.12 7.03 15.34
N PRO A 199 6.34 6.77 15.85
CA PRO A 199 6.87 5.42 15.90
C PRO A 199 5.87 4.53 16.65
N PHE A 200 5.34 3.51 15.95
CA PHE A 200 4.23 2.64 16.37
C PHE A 200 4.43 2.05 17.77
N GLY A 201 4.01 2.79 18.79
CA GLY A 201 4.27 2.42 20.17
C GLY A 201 5.77 2.42 20.49
N GLN A 202 6.12 2.82 21.71
CA GLN A 202 7.45 2.56 22.25
C GLN A 202 7.58 1.07 22.58
N ASN A 203 7.38 0.16 21.61
CA ASN A 203 7.65 -1.25 21.82
C ASN A 203 9.18 -1.44 21.67
N PRO A 204 9.90 -1.71 22.77
CA PRO A 204 11.36 -1.82 22.73
C PRO A 204 11.83 -2.91 21.76
N LEU A 205 10.99 -3.90 21.47
CA LEU A 205 11.28 -4.96 20.52
C LEU A 205 11.31 -4.44 19.07
N LEU A 206 10.33 -3.62 18.67
CA LEU A 206 10.25 -3.02 17.33
C LEU A 206 11.38 -1.99 17.11
N ALA A 207 11.63 -1.15 18.11
CA ALA A 207 12.74 -0.19 18.07
C ALA A 207 14.12 -0.88 18.06
N TRP A 208 14.22 -2.09 18.62
CA TRP A 208 15.45 -2.89 18.61
C TRP A 208 15.63 -3.63 17.28
N THR A 209 14.57 -4.18 16.69
CA THR A 209 14.64 -4.83 15.37
C THR A 209 15.01 -3.85 14.26
N ASP A 210 14.61 -2.59 14.35
CA ASP A 210 15.01 -1.55 13.38
C ASP A 210 16.53 -1.32 13.31
N SER A 211 17.28 -1.72 14.34
CA SER A 211 18.75 -1.65 14.35
C SER A 211 19.45 -2.89 13.78
N MET A 212 18.67 -3.90 13.37
CA MET A 212 19.16 -5.20 12.89
C MET A 212 18.98 -5.34 11.39
N ASP A 213 19.86 -6.12 10.75
CA ASP A 213 19.64 -6.50 9.36
C ASP A 213 18.49 -7.54 9.26
N ARG A 214 17.85 -7.62 8.10
CA ARG A 214 16.64 -8.43 7.89
C ARG A 214 16.84 -9.92 8.18
N VAL A 215 18.03 -10.47 7.97
CA VAL A 215 18.35 -11.87 8.30
C VAL A 215 18.34 -12.08 9.82
N GLN A 216 18.96 -11.18 10.58
CA GLN A 216 18.96 -11.22 12.04
C GLN A 216 17.56 -11.05 12.63
N GLN A 217 16.73 -10.19 12.03
CA GLN A 217 15.32 -10.05 12.43
C GLN A 217 14.56 -11.37 12.24
N LEU A 218 14.74 -12.05 11.10
CA LEU A 218 14.11 -13.33 10.82
C LEU A 218 14.63 -14.43 11.76
N GLU A 219 15.92 -14.47 12.08
CA GLU A 219 16.48 -15.43 13.05
C GLU A 219 15.92 -15.23 14.46
N VAL A 220 15.63 -14.00 14.90
CA VAL A 220 15.00 -13.77 16.21
C VAL A 220 13.52 -14.16 16.21
N ILE A 221 12.82 -13.93 15.10
CA ILE A 221 11.39 -14.23 14.95
C ILE A 221 11.16 -15.74 14.78
N TYR A 222 12.05 -16.43 14.07
CA TYR A 222 11.89 -17.83 13.65
C TYR A 222 12.89 -18.81 14.30
N GLY A 223 13.93 -18.33 14.98
CA GLY A 223 15.11 -19.12 15.37
C GLY A 223 14.97 -20.07 16.56
N GLU A 224 13.76 -20.38 17.01
CA GLU A 224 13.52 -21.57 17.84
C GLU A 224 12.47 -22.48 17.21
N TRP A 225 12.79 -23.02 16.04
CA TRP A 225 12.23 -24.29 15.57
C TRP A 225 13.35 -25.33 15.49
N ASN A 226 13.72 -25.88 16.64
CA ASN A 226 14.45 -27.15 16.74
C ASN A 226 13.58 -28.16 17.49
N GLU A 227 13.24 -29.25 16.81
CA GLU A 227 12.14 -30.18 17.09
C GLU A 227 12.35 -31.15 18.26
N GLU A 228 13.43 -31.08 19.04
CA GLU A 228 13.75 -32.23 19.90
C GLU A 228 13.06 -32.31 21.27
N HIS A 229 12.53 -31.23 21.85
CA HIS A 229 11.96 -31.30 23.21
C HIS A 229 10.56 -30.66 23.29
N GLY A 230 9.54 -31.51 23.15
CA GLY A 230 8.13 -31.17 23.25
C GLY A 230 7.71 -30.61 24.61
N THR A 231 7.89 -29.30 24.80
CA THR A 231 7.25 -28.54 25.88
C THR A 231 6.67 -27.23 25.38
N ARG A 232 5.36 -27.09 25.62
CA ARG A 232 4.51 -25.96 25.24
C ARG A 232 5.04 -24.64 25.83
N ALA A 233 5.15 -23.64 24.97
CA ALA A 233 5.65 -22.30 25.26
C ALA A 233 5.01 -21.64 26.51
N SER A 234 5.82 -21.41 27.54
CA SER A 234 5.56 -20.41 28.59
C SER A 234 6.84 -19.72 29.08
N VAL A 235 7.95 -19.81 28.33
CA VAL A 235 9.27 -19.32 28.77
C VAL A 235 9.69 -18.03 28.02
N HIS A 236 8.79 -17.39 27.28
CA HIS A 236 9.16 -16.32 26.34
C HIS A 236 9.34 -14.92 26.96
N CYS A 237 9.11 -14.73 28.27
CA CYS A 237 9.29 -13.42 28.92
C CYS A 237 10.55 -13.34 29.81
N GLY A 238 11.00 -14.45 30.39
CA GLY A 238 12.16 -14.49 31.29
C GLY A 238 13.50 -14.46 30.54
N LEU A 239 13.66 -15.35 29.55
CA LEU A 239 14.89 -15.44 28.75
C LEU A 239 15.10 -14.19 27.88
N PHE A 240 14.02 -13.58 27.40
CA PHE A 240 14.07 -12.35 26.62
C PHE A 240 14.65 -11.18 27.43
N ARG A 241 14.26 -11.06 28.71
CA ARG A 241 14.79 -10.03 29.60
C ARG A 241 16.26 -10.27 29.94
N GLN A 242 16.64 -11.52 30.21
CA GLN A 242 18.01 -11.90 30.53
C GLN A 242 18.96 -11.68 29.34
N CYS A 243 18.53 -12.05 28.13
CA CYS A 243 19.30 -11.85 26.90
C CYS A 243 19.44 -10.36 26.55
N PHE A 244 18.38 -9.57 26.77
CA PHE A 244 18.39 -8.12 26.58
C PHE A 244 19.36 -7.43 27.57
N GLU A 245 19.35 -7.82 28.85
CA GLU A 245 20.25 -7.28 29.88
C GLU A 245 21.73 -7.63 29.59
N GLU A 246 22.03 -8.88 29.20
CA GLU A 246 23.38 -9.30 28.83
C GLU A 246 23.92 -8.59 27.58
N LEU A 247 23.05 -8.31 26.60
CA LEU A 247 23.41 -7.56 25.40
C LEU A 247 23.61 -6.07 25.68
N GLN A 248 22.81 -5.46 26.56
CA GLN A 248 23.04 -4.09 27.00
C GLN A 248 24.39 -3.94 27.71
N GLU A 249 24.77 -4.88 28.58
CA GLU A 249 26.09 -4.86 29.20
C GLU A 249 27.24 -4.97 28.20
N ARG A 250 27.09 -5.80 27.17
CA ARG A 250 28.10 -5.97 26.10
C ARG A 250 28.24 -4.70 25.26
N VAL A 251 27.14 -4.03 24.94
CA VAL A 251 27.15 -2.75 24.20
C VAL A 251 27.75 -1.62 25.04
N ILE A 252 27.42 -1.54 26.34
CA ILE A 252 28.00 -0.54 27.26
C ILE A 252 29.51 -0.77 27.44
N LYS A 253 29.96 -2.04 27.56
CA LYS A 253 31.38 -2.38 27.63
C LYS A 253 32.14 -1.99 26.35
N ARG A 254 31.55 -2.21 25.16
CA ARG A 254 32.12 -1.76 23.86
C ARG A 254 32.20 -0.23 23.72
N ARG A 255 31.23 0.52 24.26
CA ARG A 255 31.27 1.99 24.25
C ARG A 255 32.35 2.55 25.18
N ARG A 256 32.62 1.90 26.32
CA ARG A 256 33.70 2.29 27.25
C ARG A 256 35.10 2.00 26.70
N THR A 257 35.29 0.93 25.94
CA THR A 257 36.58 0.61 25.31
C THR A 257 36.93 1.55 24.16
N ASN A 258 35.94 2.10 23.46
CA ASN A 258 36.18 3.03 22.34
C ASN A 258 36.39 4.49 22.80
N ALA A 259 35.99 4.86 24.02
CA ALA A 259 36.23 6.20 24.57
C ALA A 259 37.64 6.38 25.19
N GLY A 260 38.44 5.31 25.26
CA GLY A 260 39.82 5.35 25.78
C GLY A 260 40.92 5.40 24.72
N ASN A 261 40.56 5.39 23.43
CA ASN A 261 41.49 5.54 22.31
C ASN A 261 41.09 6.75 21.45
N GLN A 262 41.23 7.94 22.02
CA GLN A 262 41.46 9.20 21.30
C GLN A 262 42.57 9.97 22.00
#